data_AF-A0AAX1D4Y4-F1
#
_entry.id   AF-A0AAX1D4Y4-F1
#
_cell.length_a   1.000
_cell.length_b   1.000
_cell.length_c   1.000
_cell.angle_alpha   90.00
_cell.angle_beta   90.00
_cell.angle_gamma   90.00
#
_symmetry.space_group_name_H-M   'P 1'
#
loop_
_entity.id
_entity.type
_entity.pdbx_description
1 polymer ?
#
loop_
_entity_poly.entity_id
_entity_poly.type
_entity_poly.pdbx_seq_one_letter_code
_entity_poly.pdbx_strand_id
1 'polypeptide(L)'
;MHDPLFAILWYLILPLWLLAGFADWLCHRASHIAQTAGPKESTLHLLMFGEIGIGLLACLFLEINALVFALLIVIFFLHEATALWDVSYA
;
A
#
# COMPACT_ATOMS: atom_id res chain seq x y z
N MET A 1 -20.02 15.32 16.44
CA MET A 1 -20.40 14.10 15.72
C MET A 1 -19.13 13.51 15.14
N HIS A 2 -18.80 12.25 15.42
CA HIS A 2 -17.64 11.63 14.78
C HIS A 2 -17.94 11.50 13.29
N ASP A 3 -17.10 12.12 12.47
CA ASP A 3 -17.18 11.98 11.02
C ASP A 3 -17.05 10.48 10.67
N PRO A 4 -18.09 9.85 10.07
CA PRO A 4 -18.04 8.44 9.73
C PRO A 4 -16.88 8.13 8.78
N LEU A 5 -16.50 9.08 7.92
CA LEU A 5 -15.37 8.91 7.03
C LEU A 5 -14.05 8.80 7.80
N PHE A 6 -13.84 9.70 8.76
CA PHE A 6 -12.69 9.62 9.66
C PHE A 6 -12.63 8.25 10.35
N ALA A 7 -13.75 7.76 10.89
CA ALA A 7 -13.77 6.48 11.58
C ALA A 7 -13.40 5.30 10.66
N ILE A 8 -13.92 5.28 9.43
CA ILE A 8 -13.60 4.26 8.43
C ILE A 8 -12.12 4.31 8.06
N LEU A 9 -11.60 5.49 7.72
CA LEU A 9 -10.21 5.62 7.28
C LEU A 9 -9.21 5.26 8.39
N TRP A 10 -9.42 5.78 9.61
CA TRP A 10 -8.45 5.65 10.70
C TRP A 10 -8.55 4.36 11.49
N TYR A 11 -9.76 3.82 11.70
CA TYR A 11 -9.96 2.66 12.56
C TYR A 11 -10.25 1.37 11.82
N LEU A 12 -10.56 1.42 10.53
CA LEU A 12 -10.78 0.23 9.72
C LEU A 12 -9.72 0.08 8.62
N ILE A 13 -9.62 1.05 7.71
CA ILE A 13 -8.76 0.94 6.53
C ILE A 13 -7.28 0.96 6.92
N LEU A 14 -6.84 1.95 7.68
CA LEU A 14 -5.43 2.07 8.07
C LEU A 14 -4.93 0.88 8.90
N PRO A 15 -5.65 0.39 9.94
CA PRO A 15 -5.21 -0.78 10.70
C PRO A 15 -5.20 -2.06 9.85
N LEU A 16 -6.21 -2.28 9.01
CA LEU A 16 -6.27 -3.44 8.12
C LEU A 16 -5.09 -3.45 7.15
N TRP A 17 -4.76 -2.30 6.58
CA TRP A 17 -3.62 -2.15 5.68
C TRP A 17 -2.28 -2.42 6.38
N LEU A 18 -2.07 -1.89 7.60
CA LEU A 18 -0.87 -2.18 8.39
C LEU A 18 -0.75 -3.67 8.74
N LEU A 19 -1.86 -4.33 9.06
CA LEU A 19 -1.89 -5.78 9.30
C LEU A 19 -1.54 -6.57 8.04
N ALA A 20 -2.03 -6.16 6.87
CA ALA A 20 -1.67 -6.78 5.60
C ALA A 20 -0.17 -6.63 5.29
N GLY A 21 0.40 -5.44 5.44
CA GLY A 21 1.84 -5.21 5.26
C GLY A 21 2.70 -5.98 6.27
N PHE A 22 2.22 -6.15 7.51
CA PHE A 22 2.90 -6.99 8.48
C PHE A 22 2.84 -8.48 8.11
N ALA A 23 1.70 -8.96 7.61
CA ALA A 23 1.56 -10.34 7.14
C ALA A 23 2.48 -10.62 5.94
N ASP A 24 2.56 -9.69 4.99
CA ASP A 24 3.50 -9.74 3.87
C ASP A 24 4.96 -9.84 4.35
N TRP A 25 5.35 -8.97 5.29
CA TRP A 25 6.67 -9.04 5.91
C TRP A 25 6.96 -10.38 6.58
N LEU A 26 5.96 -11.00 7.24
CA LEU A 26 6.12 -12.34 7.82
C LEU A 26 6.39 -13.41 6.75
N CYS A 27 5.70 -13.33 5.61
CA CYS A 27 5.94 -14.20 4.45
C CYS A 27 7.37 -14.01 3.91
N HIS A 28 7.82 -12.77 3.74
CA HIS A 28 9.17 -12.44 3.28
C HIS A 28 10.27 -12.93 4.23
N ARG A 29 10.02 -12.81 5.53
CA ARG A 29 10.92 -13.36 6.55
C ARG A 29 10.99 -14.88 6.45
N ALA A 30 9.85 -15.56 6.26
CA ALA A 30 9.79 -17.01 6.14
C ALA A 30 10.44 -17.53 4.84
N SER A 31 10.37 -16.77 3.75
CA SER A 31 10.99 -17.10 2.47
C SER A 31 12.47 -16.73 2.38
N HIS A 32 13.05 -16.16 3.44
CA HIS A 32 14.44 -15.71 3.46
C HIS A 32 14.77 -14.74 2.31
N ILE A 33 13.87 -13.78 2.05
CA ILE A 33 13.91 -12.87 0.89
C ILE A 33 15.26 -12.20 0.66
N ALA A 34 16.00 -11.88 1.73
CA ALA A 34 17.33 -11.26 1.64
C ALA A 34 18.38 -12.16 0.96
N GLN A 35 18.13 -13.48 0.87
CA GLN A 35 18.99 -14.45 0.20
C GLN A 35 18.34 -15.01 -1.09
N THR A 36 17.03 -14.91 -1.22
CA THR A 36 16.27 -15.51 -2.33
C THR A 36 15.80 -14.50 -3.37
N ALA A 37 15.78 -13.21 -3.05
CA ALA A 37 15.46 -12.13 -3.96
C ALA A 37 16.68 -11.26 -4.30
N GLY A 38 16.61 -10.58 -5.45
CA GLY A 38 17.65 -9.68 -5.94
C GLY A 38 17.15 -8.23 -6.05
N PRO A 39 17.99 -7.31 -6.55
CA PRO A 39 17.68 -5.87 -6.64
C PRO A 39 16.37 -5.53 -7.35
N LYS A 40 15.89 -6.42 -8.22
CA LYS A 40 14.63 -6.25 -8.96
C LYS A 40 13.41 -6.24 -8.04
N GLU A 41 13.34 -7.16 -7.08
CA GLU A 41 12.27 -7.16 -6.05
C GLU A 41 12.32 -5.84 -5.28
N SER A 42 13.52 -5.41 -4.87
CA SER A 42 13.66 -4.19 -4.08
C SER A 42 13.25 -2.95 -4.86
N THR A 43 13.44 -2.92 -6.18
CA THR A 43 12.92 -1.84 -7.03
C THR A 43 11.39 -1.85 -7.15
N LEU A 44 10.75 -3.03 -7.19
CA LEU A 44 9.28 -3.14 -7.18
C LEU A 44 8.71 -2.69 -5.83
N HIS A 45 9.38 -3.04 -4.73
CA HIS A 45 9.03 -2.54 -3.39
C HIS A 45 9.16 -1.02 -3.27
N LEU A 46 10.20 -0.41 -3.85
CA LEU A 46 10.32 1.05 -3.90
C LEU A 46 9.23 1.70 -4.76
N LEU A 47 8.82 1.06 -5.86
CA LEU A 47 7.68 1.52 -6.68
C LEU A 47 6.39 1.47 -5.87
N MET A 48 6.10 0.34 -5.21
CA MET A 48 4.94 0.16 -4.33
C MET A 48 4.92 1.17 -3.19
N PHE A 49 6.07 1.44 -2.59
CA PHE A 49 6.22 2.48 -1.56
C PHE A 49 5.90 3.87 -2.12
N GLY A 50 6.33 4.17 -3.34
CA GLY A 50 6.00 5.42 -4.03
C GLY A 50 4.51 5.57 -4.33
N GLU A 51 3.85 4.52 -4.83
CA GLU A 51 2.42 4.51 -5.11
C GLU A 51 1.60 4.85 -3.87
N ILE A 52 1.85 4.15 -2.75
CA ILE A 52 1.19 4.45 -1.47
C ILE A 52 1.59 5.82 -0.94
N GLY A 53 2.86 6.20 -1.07
CA GLY A 53 3.37 7.51 -0.66
C GLY A 53 2.58 8.65 -1.30
N ILE A 54 2.25 8.55 -2.59
CA ILE A 54 1.40 9.53 -3.29
C ILE A 54 0.02 9.61 -2.64
N GLY A 55 -0.62 8.47 -2.35
CA GLY A 55 -1.95 8.42 -1.74
C GLY A 55 -1.97 9.03 -0.33
N LEU A 56 -0.97 8.72 0.49
CA LEU A 56 -0.84 9.27 1.84
C LEU A 56 -0.56 10.78 1.83
N LEU A 57 0.33 11.24 0.96
CA LEU A 57 0.62 12.68 0.81
C LEU A 57 -0.62 13.44 0.31
N ALA A 58 -1.40 12.85 -0.60
CA ALA A 58 -2.67 13.43 -1.03
C ALA A 58 -3.65 13.57 0.15
N CYS A 59 -3.79 12.54 0.99
CA CYS A 59 -4.64 12.61 2.18
C CYS A 59 -4.16 13.61 3.23
N LEU A 60 -2.85 13.84 3.32
CA LEU A 60 -2.25 14.74 4.30
C LEU A 60 -2.34 16.21 3.88
N PHE A 61 -2.15 16.51 2.60
CA PHE A 61 -2.00 17.87 2.10
C PHE A 61 -3.20 18.42 1.32
N LEU A 62 -4.12 17.56 0.86
CA LEU A 62 -5.29 17.98 0.10
C LEU A 62 -6.57 17.82 0.93
N GLU A 63 -7.55 18.67 0.66
CA GLU A 63 -8.89 18.48 1.21
C GLU A 63 -9.50 17.21 0.65
N ILE A 64 -9.99 16.35 1.55
CA ILE A 64 -10.62 15.09 1.17
C ILE A 64 -11.93 15.38 0.44
N ASN A 65 -11.93 15.11 -0.86
CA ASN A 65 -13.08 15.26 -1.74
C ASN A 65 -13.17 14.07 -2.71
N ALA A 66 -14.17 14.07 -3.59
CA ALA A 66 -14.39 12.98 -4.54
C ALA A 66 -13.19 12.72 -5.48
N LEU A 67 -12.42 13.74 -5.83
CA LEU A 67 -11.23 13.59 -6.68
C LEU A 67 -10.10 12.90 -5.92
N VAL A 68 -9.90 13.23 -4.64
CA VAL A 68 -8.93 12.52 -3.78
C VAL A 68 -9.32 11.04 -3.66
N PHE A 69 -10.61 10.73 -3.47
CA PHE A 69 -11.06 9.33 -3.47
C PHE A 69 -10.81 8.61 -4.79
N ALA A 70 -11.09 9.26 -5.92
CA ALA A 70 -10.82 8.69 -7.24
C ALA A 70 -9.33 8.39 -7.41
N LEU A 71 -8.45 9.31 -6.98
CA LEU A 71 -7.01 9.10 -6.97
C LEU A 71 -6.61 7.89 -6.10
N LEU A 72 -7.14 7.78 -4.88
CA LEU A 72 -6.84 6.65 -3.98
C LEU A 72 -7.29 5.31 -4.58
N ILE A 73 -8.43 5.26 -5.25
CA ILE A 73 -8.92 4.05 -5.94
C ILE A 73 -7.99 3.68 -7.10
N VAL A 74 -7.54 4.66 -7.89
CA VAL A 74 -6.56 4.41 -8.97
C VAL A 74 -5.25 3.89 -8.38
N ILE A 75 -4.74 4.53 -7.33
CA ILE A 75 -3.52 4.08 -6.63
C ILE A 75 -3.69 2.67 -6.08
N PHE A 76 -4.84 2.32 -5.52
CA PHE A 76 -5.13 0.98 -5.05
C PHE A 76 -4.99 -0.06 -6.16
N PHE A 77 -5.58 0.18 -7.33
CA PHE A 77 -5.45 -0.76 -8.46
C PHE A 77 -4.04 -0.81 -9.06
N LEU A 78 -3.33 0.33 -9.11
CA LEU A 78 -1.93 0.36 -9.54
C LEU A 78 -1.05 -0.43 -8.58
N HIS A 79 -1.24 -0.22 -7.27
CA HIS A 79 -0.52 -0.94 -6.23
C HIS A 79 -0.78 -2.43 -6.28
N GLU A 80 -2.04 -2.84 -6.44
CA GLU A 80 -2.39 -4.25 -6.61
C GLU A 80 -1.74 -4.84 -7.86
N ALA A 81 -1.73 -4.12 -8.98
CA ALA A 81 -1.07 -4.57 -10.20
C ALA A 81 0.46 -4.73 -10.02
N THR A 82 1.10 -3.79 -9.32
CA THR A 82 2.54 -3.86 -9.02
C THR A 82 2.84 -4.99 -8.02
N ALA A 83 1.99 -5.23 -7.04
CA ALA A 83 2.11 -6.35 -6.10
C ALA A 83 1.95 -7.71 -6.81
N LEU A 84 0.95 -7.84 -7.69
CA LEU A 84 0.79 -9.04 -8.53
C LEU A 84 1.99 -9.26 -9.45
N TRP A 85 2.62 -8.17 -9.92
CA TRP A 85 3.83 -8.26 -10.71
C TRP A 85 5.01 -8.78 -9.88
N ASP A 86 5.17 -8.30 -8.64
CA ASP A 86 6.21 -8.75 -7.72
C ASP A 86 6.12 -10.26 -7.45
N VAL A 87 4.95 -10.75 -7.02
CA VAL A 87 4.75 -12.18 -6.74
C VAL A 87 4.80 -13.07 -7.97
N SER A 88 4.63 -12.52 -9.18
CA SER A 88 4.81 -13.29 -10.42
C SER A 88 6.27 -13.61 -10.74
N TYR A 89 7.22 -12.88 -10.15
CA TYR A 89 8.65 -13.12 -10.31
C TYR A 89 9.24 -14.06 -9.25
N ALA A 90 8.58 -14.20 -8.11
CA ALA A 90 9.05 -14.93 -6.94
C ALA A 90 8.67 -16.43 -6.96
#